data_AF-A0A940QE49-F1
#
_entry.id   AF-A0A940QE49-F1
#
_cell.length_a   1.000
_cell.length_b   1.000
_cell.length_c   1.000
_cell.angle_alpha   90.00
_cell.angle_beta   90.00
_cell.angle_gamma   90.00
#
_symmetry.space_group_name_H-M   'P 1'
#
loop_
_entity.id
_entity.type
_entity.pdbx_description
1 polymer ?
#
loop_
_entity_poly.entity_id
_entity_poly.type
_entity_poly.pdbx_seq_one_letter_code
_entity_poly.pdbx_strand_id
1 'polypeptide(L)'
;MKRQPFYILLLKGIGYIVLGNILCTFMTMALAMFGGNIVFNILSIICGTLIFYMLVFTAAWKDGCRERSLVKNHRVDAPLNHRWIYLGVILFLIAAAPTILLLLNKLFFPDSADTLYVYRFISGSAYPFVQTFIPQPDITTMAWEHTDYRQIDSMSALFPALMLVYYAFIPAATQAGWYIGYTDKFNKENVMYK
;
A
#
# COMPACT_ATOMS: atom_id res chain seq x y z
N MET A 1 -13.43 -17.91 -22.19
CA MET A 1 -13.08 -16.91 -21.16
C MET A 1 -13.54 -15.54 -21.64
N LYS A 2 -14.35 -14.81 -20.86
CA LYS A 2 -14.80 -13.44 -21.18
C LYS A 2 -13.97 -12.41 -20.39
N ARG A 3 -14.00 -11.13 -20.75
CA ARG A 3 -13.41 -10.05 -19.94
C ARG A 3 -13.97 -10.07 -18.52
N GLN A 4 -13.13 -9.79 -17.52
CA GLN A 4 -13.64 -9.63 -16.16
C GLN A 4 -14.41 -8.31 -16.06
N PRO A 5 -15.60 -8.32 -15.43
CA PRO A 5 -16.35 -7.10 -15.20
C PRO A 5 -15.60 -6.21 -14.19
N PHE A 6 -15.90 -4.91 -14.26
CA PHE A 6 -15.17 -3.87 -13.52
C PHE A 6 -15.19 -4.11 -12.00
N TYR A 7 -16.35 -4.47 -11.45
CA TYR A 7 -16.52 -4.68 -10.01
C TYR A 7 -15.69 -5.86 -9.46
N ILE A 8 -15.47 -6.92 -10.25
CA ILE A 8 -14.63 -8.05 -9.82
C ILE A 8 -13.15 -7.64 -9.73
N LEU A 9 -12.69 -6.82 -10.68
CA LEU A 9 -11.31 -6.31 -10.67
C LEU A 9 -11.11 -5.35 -9.49
N LEU A 10 -12.08 -4.48 -9.23
CA LEU A 10 -12.08 -3.59 -8.08
C LEU A 10 -12.02 -4.40 -6.76
N LEU A 11 -12.89 -5.40 -6.60
CA LEU A 11 -12.91 -6.24 -5.40
C LEU A 11 -11.59 -6.97 -5.17
N LYS A 12 -10.96 -7.47 -6.25
CA LYS A 12 -9.62 -8.06 -6.18
C LYS A 12 -8.57 -7.04 -5.75
N GLY A 13 -8.60 -5.84 -6.33
CA GLY A 13 -7.70 -4.75 -5.97
C GLY A 13 -7.81 -4.39 -4.49
N ILE A 14 -9.04 -4.24 -3.97
CA ILE A 14 -9.32 -4.01 -2.55
C ILE A 14 -8.77 -5.17 -1.71
N GLY A 15 -9.02 -6.42 -2.11
CA GLY A 15 -8.49 -7.59 -1.41
C GLY A 15 -6.96 -7.61 -1.34
N TYR A 16 -6.27 -7.22 -2.41
CA TYR A 16 -4.80 -7.10 -2.43
C TYR A 16 -4.28 -5.94 -1.56
N ILE A 17 -5.00 -4.82 -1.48
CA ILE A 17 -4.66 -3.70 -0.56
C ILE A 17 -4.79 -4.14 0.90
N VAL A 18 -5.90 -4.79 1.25
CA VAL A 18 -6.13 -5.32 2.60
C VAL A 18 -5.06 -6.33 2.97
N LEU A 19 -4.78 -7.28 2.06
CA LEU A 19 -3.71 -8.26 2.25
C LEU A 19 -2.34 -7.57 2.41
N GLY A 20 -2.05 -6.54 1.61
CA GLY A 20 -0.82 -5.76 1.71
C GLY A 20 -0.68 -5.10 3.07
N ASN A 21 -1.74 -4.46 3.57
CA ASN A 21 -1.75 -3.86 4.90
C ASN A 21 -1.53 -4.91 6.01
N ILE A 22 -2.16 -6.08 5.92
CA ILE A 22 -1.96 -7.17 6.88
C ILE A 22 -0.50 -7.66 6.87
N LEU A 23 0.07 -7.92 5.69
CA LEU A 23 1.45 -8.39 5.56
C LEU A 23 2.47 -7.34 6.01
N CYS A 24 2.25 -6.06 5.70
CA CYS A 24 3.06 -4.97 6.21
C CYS A 24 3.03 -4.94 7.75
N THR A 25 1.85 -5.14 8.36
CA THR A 25 1.72 -5.19 9.82
C THR A 25 2.56 -6.30 10.43
N PHE A 26 2.45 -7.53 9.91
CA PHE A 26 3.26 -8.66 10.38
C PHE A 26 4.76 -8.42 10.20
N MET A 27 5.16 -7.88 9.05
CA MET A 27 6.56 -7.55 8.78
C MET A 27 7.09 -6.53 9.79
N THR A 28 6.34 -5.46 10.06
CA THR A 28 6.78 -4.44 11.01
C THR A 28 6.79 -4.97 12.44
N MET A 29 5.83 -5.79 12.84
CA MET A 29 5.86 -6.45 14.14
C MET A 29 7.09 -7.35 14.30
N ALA A 30 7.49 -8.07 13.25
CA ALA A 30 8.70 -8.88 13.26
C ALA A 30 9.98 -8.03 13.36
N LEU A 31 9.99 -6.84 12.76
CA LEU A 31 11.14 -5.92 12.79
C LEU A 31 11.11 -4.93 13.97
N ALA A 32 10.01 -4.87 14.73
CA ALA A 32 9.84 -3.96 15.86
C ALA A 32 10.89 -4.18 16.96
N MET A 33 11.35 -5.42 17.15
CA MET A 33 12.42 -5.77 18.09
C MET A 33 13.78 -5.11 17.76
N PHE A 34 13.96 -4.62 16.53
CA PHE A 34 15.16 -3.92 16.07
C PHE A 34 14.95 -2.40 15.89
N GLY A 35 13.81 -1.86 16.32
CA GLY A 35 13.34 -0.51 15.95
C GLY A 35 14.16 0.67 16.49
N GLY A 36 15.10 0.44 17.40
CA GLY A 36 16.05 1.45 17.84
C GLY A 36 17.19 1.69 16.84
N ASN A 37 17.36 0.82 15.85
CA ASN A 37 18.41 0.94 14.85
C ASN A 37 17.86 1.52 13.54
N ILE A 38 18.41 2.66 13.12
CA ILE A 38 18.01 3.40 11.92
C ILE A 38 18.04 2.54 10.64
N VAL A 39 18.99 1.61 10.54
CA VAL A 39 19.12 0.70 9.39
C VAL A 39 17.90 -0.21 9.27
N PHE A 40 17.43 -0.76 10.40
CA PHE A 40 16.26 -1.63 10.41
C PHE A 40 14.95 -0.89 10.16
N ASN A 41 14.87 0.39 10.57
CA ASN A 41 13.73 1.25 10.26
C ASN A 41 13.64 1.54 8.75
N ILE A 42 14.76 1.89 8.11
CA ILE A 42 14.82 2.09 6.66
C ILE A 42 14.46 0.80 5.91
N LEU A 43 15.03 -0.35 6.32
CA LEU A 43 14.70 -1.65 5.74
C LEU A 43 13.20 -1.97 5.88
N SER A 44 12.61 -1.71 7.04
CA SER A 44 11.17 -1.92 7.27
C SER A 44 10.31 -1.08 6.33
N ILE A 45 10.68 0.18 6.09
CA ILE A 45 9.96 1.04 5.14
C ILE A 45 10.09 0.50 3.71
N ILE A 46 11.29 0.11 3.28
CA ILE A 46 11.53 -0.42 1.94
C ILE A 46 10.74 -1.72 1.73
N CYS A 47 10.86 -2.67 2.65
CA CYS A 47 10.16 -3.96 2.58
C CYS A 47 8.64 -3.77 2.61
N GLY A 48 8.10 -2.93 3.51
CA GLY A 48 6.67 -2.63 3.56
C GLY A 48 6.16 -2.00 2.27
N THR A 49 6.92 -1.04 1.73
CA THR A 49 6.63 -0.40 0.43
C THR A 49 6.59 -1.42 -0.69
N LEU A 50 7.61 -2.30 -0.78
CA LEU A 50 7.67 -3.34 -1.79
C LEU A 50 6.50 -4.33 -1.67
N ILE A 51 6.20 -4.84 -0.47
CA ILE A 51 5.08 -5.77 -0.26
C ILE A 51 3.77 -5.17 -0.76
N PHE A 52 3.47 -3.94 -0.33
CA PHE A 52 2.22 -3.28 -0.67
C PHE A 52 2.08 -3.03 -2.18
N TYR A 53 3.08 -2.38 -2.80
CA TYR A 53 3.01 -2.08 -4.23
C TYR A 53 3.10 -3.32 -5.11
N MET A 54 3.86 -4.35 -4.73
CA MET A 54 3.93 -5.58 -5.50
C MET A 54 2.59 -6.32 -5.52
N LEU A 55 1.78 -6.26 -4.46
CA LEU A 55 0.46 -6.88 -4.44
C LEU A 55 -0.54 -6.12 -5.32
N VAL A 56 -0.56 -4.79 -5.22
CA VAL A 56 -1.36 -3.92 -6.09
C VAL A 56 -0.97 -4.10 -7.56
N PHE A 57 0.33 -4.15 -7.83
CA PHE A 57 0.90 -4.46 -9.14
C PHE A 57 0.45 -5.83 -9.63
N THR A 58 0.51 -6.86 -8.79
CA THR A 58 0.15 -8.24 -9.15
C THR A 58 -1.32 -8.36 -9.56
N ALA A 59 -2.21 -7.62 -8.90
CA ALA A 59 -3.63 -7.58 -9.25
C ALA A 59 -3.82 -7.15 -10.71
N ALA A 60 -3.17 -6.06 -11.11
CA ALA A 60 -3.22 -5.52 -12.45
C ALA A 60 -2.43 -6.36 -13.46
N TRP A 61 -1.30 -6.92 -13.04
CA TRP A 61 -0.44 -7.78 -13.84
C TRP A 61 -1.18 -9.03 -14.33
N LYS A 62 -1.85 -9.74 -13.41
CA LYS A 62 -2.64 -10.94 -13.76
C LYS A 62 -3.76 -10.63 -14.75
N ASP A 63 -4.38 -9.46 -14.64
CA ASP A 63 -5.40 -9.03 -15.59
C ASP A 63 -4.79 -8.65 -16.95
N GLY A 64 -3.64 -7.97 -16.97
CA GLY A 64 -2.90 -7.68 -18.20
C GLY A 64 -2.52 -8.95 -18.99
N CYS A 65 -2.01 -9.98 -18.29
CA CYS A 65 -1.72 -11.28 -18.90
C CYS A 65 -2.98 -11.96 -19.46
N ARG A 66 -4.10 -11.87 -18.73
CA ARG A 66 -5.39 -12.41 -19.20
C ARG A 66 -5.89 -11.65 -20.43
N GLU A 67 -5.81 -10.33 -20.43
CA GLU A 67 -6.25 -9.49 -21.56
C GLU A 67 -5.43 -9.80 -22.81
N ARG A 68 -4.12 -9.97 -22.67
CA ARG A 68 -3.24 -10.44 -23.76
C ARG A 68 -3.69 -11.78 -24.31
N SER A 69 -4.01 -12.76 -23.45
CA SER A 69 -4.51 -14.06 -23.88
C SER A 69 -5.84 -13.96 -24.63
N LEU A 70 -6.72 -13.04 -24.25
CA LEU A 70 -8.00 -12.81 -24.93
C LEU A 70 -7.80 -12.22 -26.33
N VAL A 71 -6.95 -11.20 -26.45
CA VAL A 71 -6.61 -10.55 -27.74
C VAL A 71 -5.87 -11.52 -28.65
N LYS A 72 -4.86 -12.24 -28.14
CA LYS A 72 -4.10 -13.25 -28.90
C LYS A 72 -4.99 -14.36 -29.47
N ASN A 73 -6.03 -14.75 -28.73
CA ASN A 73 -6.97 -15.79 -29.15
C ASN A 73 -8.17 -15.24 -29.95
N HIS A 74 -8.11 -13.98 -30.42
CA HIS A 74 -9.19 -13.32 -31.16
C HIS A 74 -10.57 -13.39 -30.48
N ARG A 75 -10.59 -13.47 -29.15
CA ARG A 75 -11.85 -13.47 -28.38
C ARG A 75 -12.38 -12.05 -28.18
N VAL A 76 -11.56 -11.05 -28.45
CA VAL A 76 -11.80 -9.62 -28.28
C VAL A 76 -10.91 -8.84 -29.26
N ASP A 77 -11.44 -7.77 -29.84
CA ASP A 77 -10.80 -7.05 -30.96
C ASP A 77 -9.62 -6.16 -30.55
N ALA A 78 -9.68 -5.50 -29.39
CA ALA A 78 -8.67 -4.52 -28.98
C ALA A 78 -8.52 -4.46 -27.45
N PRO A 79 -7.32 -4.16 -26.90
CA PRO A 79 -7.09 -4.02 -25.45
C PRO A 79 -7.70 -2.74 -24.86
N LEU A 80 -7.96 -2.75 -23.54
CA LEU A 80 -8.47 -1.58 -22.80
C LEU A 80 -7.35 -0.88 -22.01
N ASN A 81 -6.57 -0.04 -22.69
CA ASN A 81 -5.31 0.51 -22.17
C ASN A 81 -5.40 1.36 -20.88
N HIS A 82 -6.50 2.10 -20.66
CA HIS A 82 -6.57 3.08 -19.55
C HIS A 82 -7.44 2.61 -18.37
N ARG A 83 -7.98 1.39 -18.44
CA ARG A 83 -8.92 0.88 -17.43
C ARG A 83 -8.31 0.81 -16.03
N TRP A 84 -7.02 0.49 -15.94
CA TRP A 84 -6.32 0.33 -14.67
C TRP A 84 -5.83 1.64 -14.05
N ILE A 85 -5.78 2.74 -14.81
CA ILE A 85 -5.64 4.08 -14.25
C ILE A 85 -6.90 4.43 -13.45
N TYR A 86 -8.09 4.28 -14.03
CA TYR A 86 -9.35 4.57 -13.34
C TYR A 86 -9.57 3.66 -12.12
N LEU A 87 -9.31 2.35 -12.26
CA LEU A 87 -9.34 1.44 -11.11
C LEU A 87 -8.33 1.86 -10.04
N GLY A 88 -7.11 2.20 -10.45
CA GLY A 88 -6.06 2.68 -9.57
C GLY A 88 -6.46 3.93 -8.79
N VAL A 89 -7.14 4.89 -9.41
CA VAL A 89 -7.66 6.10 -8.73
C VAL A 89 -8.71 5.74 -7.68
N ILE A 90 -9.63 4.82 -7.98
CA ILE A 90 -10.64 4.39 -6.99
C ILE A 90 -9.96 3.64 -5.84
N LEU A 91 -8.99 2.78 -6.14
CA LEU A 91 -8.19 2.07 -5.14
C LEU A 91 -7.37 3.02 -4.26
N PHE A 92 -6.83 4.10 -4.84
CA PHE A 92 -6.19 5.19 -4.10
C PHE A 92 -7.16 5.84 -3.13
N LEU A 93 -8.36 6.23 -3.57
CA LEU A 93 -9.35 6.88 -2.70
C LEU A 93 -9.73 5.98 -1.51
N ILE A 94 -9.88 4.67 -1.75
CA ILE A 94 -10.18 3.69 -0.69
C ILE A 94 -9.00 3.55 0.28
N ALA A 95 -7.77 3.42 -0.23
CA ALA A 95 -6.58 3.29 0.62
C ALA A 95 -6.24 4.56 1.40
N ALA A 96 -6.52 5.73 0.79
CA ALA A 96 -6.25 7.04 1.37
C ALA A 96 -7.33 7.49 2.37
N ALA A 97 -8.56 6.96 2.29
CA ALA A 97 -9.68 7.37 3.15
C ALA A 97 -9.32 7.38 4.66
N PRO A 98 -8.70 6.32 5.22
CA PRO A 98 -8.26 6.31 6.62
C PRO A 98 -7.24 7.42 6.92
N THR A 99 -6.33 7.71 5.99
CA THR A 99 -5.29 8.74 6.16
C THR A 99 -5.86 10.15 6.04
N ILE A 100 -6.86 10.36 5.18
CA ILE A 100 -7.60 11.62 5.07
C ILE A 100 -8.34 11.90 6.39
N LEU A 101 -9.03 10.90 6.94
CA LEU A 101 -9.70 11.03 8.24
C LEU A 101 -8.70 11.39 9.35
N LEU A 102 -7.52 10.75 9.37
CA LEU A 102 -6.45 11.08 10.32
C LEU A 102 -5.92 12.51 10.13
N LEU A 103 -5.72 12.95 8.88
CA LEU A 103 -5.27 14.30 8.57
C LEU A 103 -6.28 15.35 9.05
N LEU A 104 -7.57 15.14 8.77
CA LEU A 104 -8.64 16.05 9.19
C LEU A 104 -8.75 16.12 10.71
N ASN A 105 -8.67 14.99 11.40
CA ASN A 105 -8.65 14.96 12.86
C ASN A 105 -7.47 15.79 13.42
N LYS A 106 -6.26 15.64 12.86
CA LYS A 106 -5.09 16.43 13.28
C LYS A 106 -5.19 17.93 12.97
N LEU A 107 -5.87 18.32 11.89
CA LEU A 107 -6.01 19.73 11.51
C LEU A 107 -7.10 20.47 12.28
N PHE A 108 -8.20 19.80 12.61
CA PHE A 108 -9.38 20.44 13.21
C PHE A 108 -9.59 20.11 14.69
N PHE A 109 -9.00 19.02 15.18
CA PHE A 109 -9.27 18.45 16.50
C PHE A 109 -7.98 17.95 17.19
N PRO A 110 -6.97 18.83 17.38
CA PRO A 110 -5.66 18.42 17.91
C PRO A 110 -5.72 17.82 19.33
N ASP A 111 -6.71 18.21 20.15
CA ASP A 111 -6.87 17.79 21.54
C ASP A 111 -7.87 16.61 21.73
N SER A 112 -8.44 16.08 20.64
CA SER A 112 -9.50 15.05 20.70
C SER A 112 -8.95 13.64 20.62
N ALA A 113 -9.35 12.79 21.56
CA ALA A 113 -8.92 11.40 21.67
C ALA A 113 -9.08 10.58 20.35
N ASP A 114 -7.94 10.32 19.72
CA ASP A 114 -7.51 9.09 19.06
C ASP A 114 -8.56 8.24 18.30
N THR A 115 -8.79 8.54 17.02
CA THR A 115 -9.29 7.55 16.02
C THR A 115 -8.22 6.51 15.62
N LEU A 116 -7.24 6.30 16.51
CA LEU A 116 -5.91 5.79 16.20
C LEU A 116 -5.80 4.28 16.10
N TYR A 117 -6.48 3.58 17.02
CA TYR A 117 -6.53 2.12 17.01
C TYR A 117 -7.09 1.62 15.68
N VAL A 118 -8.15 2.26 15.20
CA VAL A 118 -8.78 1.94 13.92
C VAL A 118 -7.82 2.21 12.76
N TYR A 119 -7.09 3.33 12.75
CA TYR A 119 -6.12 3.64 11.70
C TYR A 119 -4.98 2.62 11.63
N ARG A 120 -4.42 2.21 12.77
CA ARG A 120 -3.32 1.23 12.84
C ARG A 120 -3.72 -0.13 12.27
N PHE A 121 -4.96 -0.56 12.52
CA PHE A 121 -5.46 -1.83 11.98
C PHE A 121 -5.82 -1.76 10.50
N ILE A 122 -6.32 -0.62 10.03
CA ILE A 122 -6.75 -0.47 8.62
C ILE A 122 -5.56 -0.20 7.70
N SER A 123 -4.55 0.55 8.16
CA SER A 123 -3.43 1.06 7.36
C SER A 123 -2.09 0.47 7.82
N GLY A 124 -1.96 -0.85 7.73
CA GLY A 124 -0.73 -1.55 8.12
C GLY A 124 0.52 -1.17 7.31
N SER A 125 0.35 -0.69 6.07
CA SER A 125 1.47 -0.12 5.27
C SER A 125 2.05 1.16 5.86
N ALA A 126 1.31 1.88 6.71
CA ALA A 126 1.79 3.07 7.40
C ALA A 126 2.67 2.75 8.62
N TYR A 127 2.59 1.52 9.15
CA TYR A 127 3.20 1.15 10.42
C TYR A 127 4.74 1.23 10.45
N PRO A 128 5.49 0.86 9.38
CA PRO A 128 6.94 1.12 9.32
C PRO A 128 7.30 2.60 9.44
N PHE A 129 6.46 3.48 8.87
CA PHE A 129 6.66 4.92 8.95
C PHE A 129 6.37 5.43 10.37
N VAL A 130 5.29 4.95 11.01
CA VAL A 130 4.97 5.27 12.41
C VAL A 130 6.15 4.93 13.34
N GLN A 131 6.73 3.74 13.19
CA GLN A 131 7.86 3.29 14.01
C GLN A 131 9.13 4.15 13.82
N THR A 132 9.29 4.74 12.64
CA THR A 132 10.48 5.53 12.31
C THR A 132 10.36 6.99 12.78
N PHE A 133 9.15 7.56 12.69
CA PHE A 133 8.91 8.98 12.99
C PHE A 133 8.43 9.25 14.41
N ILE A 134 8.02 8.22 15.16
CA ILE A 134 7.75 8.34 16.60
C ILE A 134 9.02 7.96 17.37
N PRO A 135 9.56 8.84 18.24
CA PRO A 135 10.69 8.51 19.09
C PRO A 135 10.40 7.26 19.94
N GLN A 136 11.34 6.33 20.02
CA GLN A 136 11.23 5.23 20.97
C GLN A 136 11.49 5.76 22.39
N PRO A 137 10.70 5.36 23.40
CA PRO A 137 10.99 5.72 24.78
C PRO A 137 12.35 5.12 25.18
N ASP A 138 13.18 5.93 25.85
CA ASP A 138 14.49 5.48 26.33
C ASP A 138 14.28 4.38 27.38
N ILE A 139 14.88 3.21 27.14
CA ILE A 139 14.63 1.96 27.87
C ILE A 139 15.08 2.05 29.34
N THR A 140 15.83 3.11 29.69
CA THR A 140 16.47 3.27 31.00
C THR A 140 15.64 4.01 32.03
N THR A 141 14.56 4.72 31.69
CA THR A 141 13.84 5.51 32.71
C THR A 141 12.32 5.43 32.76
N MET A 142 11.55 5.20 31.70
CA MET A 142 10.08 5.31 31.84
C MET A 142 9.26 4.43 30.88
N ALA A 143 9.67 3.18 30.65
CA ALA A 143 8.89 2.24 29.82
C ALA A 143 7.48 1.93 30.39
N TRP A 144 7.28 2.14 31.70
CA TRP A 144 6.05 1.81 32.43
C TRP A 144 5.31 3.03 33.02
N GLU A 145 5.94 4.20 33.10
CA GLU A 145 5.34 5.41 33.71
C GLU A 145 4.58 6.28 32.71
N HIS A 146 4.87 6.14 31.41
CA HIS A 146 4.19 6.91 30.38
C HIS A 146 3.87 6.01 29.19
N THR A 147 2.68 5.41 29.22
CA THR A 147 2.04 4.81 28.04
C THR A 147 1.76 5.84 26.93
N ASP A 148 1.96 7.12 27.22
CA ASP A 148 1.70 8.26 26.33
C ASP A 148 2.75 8.43 25.22
N TYR A 149 3.97 7.88 25.36
CA TYR A 149 5.04 8.09 24.38
C TYR A 149 4.90 7.28 23.07
N ARG A 150 3.97 6.33 23.00
CA ARG A 150 3.61 5.63 21.75
C ARG A 150 2.36 6.19 21.09
N GLN A 151 1.97 7.42 21.43
CA GLN A 151 0.80 8.05 20.84
C GLN A 151 1.20 8.81 19.57
N ILE A 152 0.51 8.48 18.47
CA ILE A 152 0.52 9.28 17.23
C ILE A 152 -0.03 10.70 17.52
N ASP A 153 -0.55 10.96 18.73
CA ASP A 153 -0.81 12.30 19.30
C ASP A 153 0.38 13.25 19.15
N SER A 154 1.59 12.75 19.37
CA SER A 154 2.84 13.51 19.17
C SER A 154 3.27 13.66 17.70
N MET A 155 2.59 12.99 16.74
CA MET A 155 2.97 13.07 15.33
C MET A 155 2.43 14.35 14.68
N SER A 156 3.35 15.06 14.02
CA SER A 156 3.03 16.16 13.12
C SER A 156 2.05 15.73 12.02
N ALA A 157 1.20 16.66 11.58
CA ALA A 157 0.34 16.52 10.40
C ALA A 157 1.12 16.19 9.10
N LEU A 158 2.45 16.36 9.12
CA LEU A 158 3.33 15.93 8.04
C LEU A 158 3.26 14.42 7.78
N PHE A 159 3.02 13.60 8.81
CA PHE A 159 2.92 12.14 8.66
C PHE A 159 1.75 11.69 7.76
N PRO A 160 0.48 12.04 8.06
CA PRO A 160 -0.61 11.69 7.16
C PRO A 160 -0.44 12.30 5.77
N ALA A 161 0.15 13.49 5.63
CA ALA A 161 0.44 14.07 4.32
C ALA A 161 1.43 13.20 3.51
N LEU A 162 2.51 12.70 4.13
CA LEU A 162 3.43 11.77 3.48
C LEU A 162 2.76 10.45 3.10
N MET A 163 1.85 9.94 3.94
CA MET A 163 1.09 8.72 3.63
C MET A 163 0.12 8.91 2.45
N LEU A 164 -0.45 10.11 2.27
CA LEU A 164 -1.23 10.42 1.07
C LEU A 164 -0.36 10.43 -0.19
N VAL A 165 0.83 11.02 -0.11
CA VAL A 165 1.81 11.00 -1.21
C VAL A 165 2.23 9.57 -1.53
N TYR A 166 2.43 8.73 -0.51
CA TYR A 166 2.65 7.31 -0.68
C TYR A 166 1.49 6.71 -1.50
N TYR A 167 0.25 6.74 -1.01
CA TYR A 167 -0.87 6.12 -1.72
C TYR A 167 -1.12 6.70 -3.13
N ALA A 168 -0.73 7.94 -3.41
CA ALA A 168 -0.86 8.56 -4.73
C ALA A 168 -0.09 7.80 -5.84
N PHE A 169 0.85 6.91 -5.50
CA PHE A 169 1.53 6.04 -6.47
C PHE A 169 0.72 4.81 -6.87
N ILE A 170 -0.40 4.49 -6.20
CA ILE A 170 -1.26 3.34 -6.53
C ILE A 170 -1.69 3.32 -8.01
N PRO A 171 -2.21 4.42 -8.61
CA PRO A 171 -2.63 4.42 -10.01
C PRO A 171 -1.48 4.15 -11.00
N ALA A 172 -0.29 4.65 -10.68
CA ALA A 172 0.90 4.39 -11.49
C ALA A 172 1.32 2.91 -11.38
N ALA A 173 1.31 2.35 -10.16
CA ALA A 173 1.67 0.95 -9.92
C ALA A 173 0.69 -0.03 -10.58
N THR A 174 -0.63 0.23 -10.52
CA THR A 174 -1.63 -0.59 -11.20
C THR A 174 -1.50 -0.51 -12.72
N GLN A 175 -1.31 0.69 -13.27
CA GLN A 175 -1.15 0.86 -14.71
C GLN A 175 0.12 0.20 -15.22
N ALA A 176 1.24 0.34 -14.50
CA ALA A 176 2.49 -0.33 -14.81
C ALA A 176 2.33 -1.86 -14.78
N GLY A 177 1.65 -2.40 -13.76
CA GLY A 177 1.34 -3.82 -13.64
C GLY A 177 0.57 -4.35 -14.84
N TRP A 178 -0.51 -3.68 -15.21
CA TRP A 178 -1.30 -4.07 -16.38
C TRP A 178 -0.47 -4.02 -17.67
N TYR A 179 0.26 -2.92 -17.91
CA TYR A 179 1.07 -2.74 -19.11
C TYR A 179 2.14 -3.81 -19.25
N ILE A 180 2.85 -4.12 -18.17
CA ILE A 180 3.89 -5.16 -18.17
C ILE A 180 3.30 -6.55 -18.39
N GLY A 181 2.12 -6.84 -17.82
CA GLY A 181 1.39 -8.08 -18.09
C GLY A 181 0.94 -8.24 -19.52
N TYR A 182 0.44 -7.16 -20.09
CA TYR A 182 -0.04 -7.16 -21.46
C TYR A 182 1.10 -7.31 -22.47
N THR A 183 2.22 -6.60 -22.24
CA THR A 183 3.40 -6.63 -23.12
C THR A 183 4.30 -7.84 -22.90
N ASP A 184 4.05 -8.65 -21.87
CA ASP A 184 4.78 -9.89 -21.59
C ASP A 184 6.28 -9.70 -21.36
N LYS A 185 6.67 -8.53 -20.84
CA LYS A 185 8.09 -8.18 -20.65
C LYS A 185 8.84 -9.12 -19.72
N PHE A 186 8.14 -9.91 -18.90
CA PHE A 186 8.74 -10.87 -17.96
C PHE A 186 8.73 -12.32 -18.43
N ASN A 187 8.23 -12.62 -19.64
CA ASN A 187 8.23 -13.99 -20.12
C ASN A 187 9.60 -14.39 -20.66
N LYS A 188 10.25 -15.31 -19.96
CA LYS A 188 11.60 -15.80 -20.25
C LYS A 188 11.71 -16.43 -21.65
N GLU A 189 10.61 -17.00 -22.16
CA GLU A 189 10.57 -17.58 -23.51
C GLU A 189 10.68 -16.52 -24.62
N ASN A 190 10.33 -15.26 -24.41
CA ASN A 190 10.59 -14.21 -25.40
C ASN A 190 11.98 -13.56 -25.24
N VAL A 191 12.68 -13.84 -24.14
CA VAL A 191 14.02 -13.29 -23.83
C VAL A 191 15.11 -14.26 -24.30
N MET A 192 14.87 -15.57 -24.26
CA MET A 192 15.84 -16.58 -24.73
C MET A 192 15.89 -16.78 -26.24
N TYR A 193 14.85 -16.42 -26.98
CA TYR A 193 14.75 -16.67 -28.43
C TYR A 193 14.80 -15.39 -29.28
N LYS A 194 15.40 -14.33 -28.75
CA LYS A 194 15.74 -13.11 -29.51
C LYS A 194 17.21 -13.10 -29.88
#